data_AF-A0A952E5D7-F1
#
_entry.id   AF-A0A952E5D7-F1
#
_cell.length_a   1.000
_cell.length_b   1.000
_cell.length_c   1.000
_cell.angle_alpha   90.00
_cell.angle_beta   90.00
_cell.angle_gamma   90.00
#
_symmetry.space_group_name_H-M   'P 1'
#
loop_
_entity.id
_entity.type
_entity.pdbx_description
1 polymer ?
#
loop_
_entity_poly.entity_id
_entity_poly.type
_entity_poly.pdbx_seq_one_letter_code
_entity_poly.pdbx_strand_id
1 'polypeptide(L)'
;MKKKGYKRKTLKAIVIAALIILAVVIFVGYMVGDYLIIHGPVFFGIRDAQRKQASLLYKTDHQALLKACRELSRRVAAGDLKPGEYRIRTYLVPGVSKFPQPILDLKPNYVYIDENDSGRVMIEMHGGFAHFGVLAYTEDYKKPSYSEYGDKDNPVRPWICYPTGRFTRCAVFPEVLV
;
A
#
# COMPACT_ATOMS: atom_id res chain seq x y z
N MET A 1 -37.70 54.80 40.00
CA MET A 1 -37.30 53.37 39.89
C MET A 1 -37.45 52.86 38.45
N LYS A 2 -36.38 52.80 37.64
CA LYS A 2 -36.40 52.31 36.22
C LYS A 2 -35.41 51.16 35.93
N LYS A 3 -34.87 50.48 36.96
CA LYS A 3 -33.78 49.49 36.79
C LYS A 3 -34.20 48.09 36.26
N LYS A 4 -35.49 47.72 36.26
CA LYS A 4 -35.94 46.37 35.86
C LYS A 4 -35.82 46.08 34.35
N GLY A 5 -35.95 47.09 33.49
CA GLY A 5 -35.89 46.89 32.03
C GLY A 5 -34.48 46.57 31.50
N TYR A 6 -33.44 47.13 32.13
CA TYR A 6 -32.05 46.97 31.68
C TYR A 6 -31.49 45.57 31.93
N LYS A 7 -31.83 44.95 33.08
CA LYS A 7 -31.40 43.58 33.43
C LYS A 7 -31.93 42.51 32.47
N ARG A 8 -33.15 42.69 31.93
CA ARG A 8 -33.75 41.71 31.01
C ARG A 8 -33.09 41.75 29.62
N LYS A 9 -32.68 42.93 29.16
CA LYS A 9 -31.97 43.10 27.88
C LYS A 9 -30.56 42.52 27.94
N THR A 10 -29.83 42.79 29.02
CA THR A 10 -28.48 42.25 29.26
C THR A 10 -28.49 40.73 29.40
N LEU A 11 -29.43 40.14 30.14
CA LEU A 11 -29.55 38.69 30.24
C LEU A 11 -29.81 38.02 28.87
N LYS A 12 -30.71 38.58 28.05
CA LYS A 12 -30.97 38.07 26.70
C LYS A 12 -29.72 38.10 25.81
N ALA A 13 -28.95 39.19 25.87
CA ALA A 13 -27.70 39.30 25.12
C ALA A 13 -26.67 38.24 25.55
N ILE A 14 -26.54 37.99 26.86
CA ILE A 14 -25.65 36.95 27.39
C ILE A 14 -26.08 35.56 26.92
N VAL A 15 -27.38 35.23 26.99
CA VAL A 15 -27.90 33.93 26.53
C VAL A 15 -27.65 33.73 25.05
N ILE A 16 -27.90 34.76 24.21
CA ILE A 16 -27.64 34.69 22.77
C ILE A 16 -26.15 34.47 22.50
N ALA A 17 -25.26 35.21 23.18
CA ALA A 17 -23.81 35.04 23.01
C ALA A 17 -23.35 33.62 23.39
N ALA A 18 -23.87 33.06 24.49
CA ALA A 18 -23.56 31.70 24.92
C ALA A 18 -24.01 30.64 23.89
N LEU A 19 -25.20 30.82 23.30
CA LEU A 19 -25.70 29.92 22.25
C LEU A 19 -24.86 29.98 20.97
N ILE A 20 -24.41 31.18 20.57
CA ILE A 20 -23.51 31.36 19.42
C ILE A 20 -22.19 30.64 19.67
N ILE A 21 -21.59 30.83 20.85
CA ILE A 21 -20.34 30.15 21.22
C ILE A 21 -20.51 28.64 21.19
N LEU A 22 -21.59 28.11 21.77
CA LEU A 22 -21.88 26.68 21.75
C LEU A 22 -22.03 26.15 20.32
N ALA A 23 -22.75 26.86 19.45
CA ALA A 23 -22.91 26.48 18.05
C ALA A 23 -21.57 26.45 17.31
N VAL A 24 -20.69 27.43 17.56
CA VAL A 24 -19.33 27.47 17.00
C VAL A 24 -18.49 26.29 17.48
N VAL A 25 -18.54 25.96 18.78
CA VAL A 25 -17.80 24.82 19.33
C VAL A 25 -18.26 23.50 18.71
N ILE A 26 -19.58 23.30 18.57
CA ILE A 26 -20.14 22.10 17.93
C ILE A 26 -19.71 22.04 16.45
N PHE A 27 -19.80 23.16 15.73
CA PHE A 27 -19.43 23.23 14.32
C PHE A 27 -17.93 22.95 14.11
N VAL A 28 -17.05 23.54 14.92
CA VAL A 28 -15.61 23.28 14.85
C VAL A 28 -15.30 21.82 15.21
N GLY A 29 -15.94 21.29 16.27
CA GLY A 29 -15.80 19.89 16.66
C GLY A 29 -16.20 18.92 15.54
N TYR A 30 -17.31 19.21 14.85
CA TYR A 30 -17.77 18.45 13.69
C TYR A 30 -16.76 18.51 12.54
N MET A 31 -16.29 19.70 12.16
CA MET A 31 -15.30 19.88 11.09
C MET A 31 -13.97 19.16 11.39
N VAL A 32 -13.49 19.23 12.63
CA VAL A 32 -12.26 18.53 13.04
C VAL A 32 -12.48 17.02 13.08
N GLY A 33 -13.63 16.56 13.57
CA GLY A 33 -14.00 15.15 13.60
C GLY A 33 -14.02 14.54 12.21
N ASP A 34 -14.74 15.14 11.28
CA ASP A 34 -14.81 14.71 9.88
C ASP A 34 -13.43 14.72 9.22
N TYR A 35 -12.64 15.78 9.45
CA TYR A 35 -11.28 15.86 8.91
C TYR A 35 -10.40 14.71 9.42
N LEU A 36 -10.44 14.40 10.71
CA LEU A 36 -9.65 13.31 11.29
C LEU A 36 -10.13 11.93 10.83
N ILE A 37 -11.45 11.72 10.68
CA ILE A 37 -12.01 10.46 10.20
C ILE A 37 -11.64 10.22 8.73
N ILE A 38 -11.67 11.26 7.90
CA ILE A 38 -11.37 11.15 6.47
C ILE A 38 -9.86 11.07 6.22
N HIS A 39 -9.08 11.96 6.83
CA HIS A 39 -7.64 12.08 6.54
C HIS A 39 -6.75 11.23 7.45
N GLY A 40 -7.23 10.83 8.64
CA GLY A 40 -6.49 9.97 9.57
C GLY A 40 -6.05 8.66 8.92
N PRO A 41 -6.98 7.87 8.33
CA PRO A 41 -6.63 6.61 7.66
C PRO A 41 -5.62 6.78 6.51
N VAL A 42 -5.72 7.90 5.76
CA VAL A 42 -4.76 8.24 4.71
C VAL A 42 -3.35 8.39 5.29
N PHE A 43 -3.22 9.19 6.35
CA PHE A 43 -1.92 9.47 6.97
C PHE A 43 -1.30 8.21 7.61
N PHE A 44 -2.10 7.42 8.33
CA PHE A 44 -1.65 6.15 8.88
C PHE A 44 -1.26 5.15 7.80
N GLY A 45 -2.03 5.08 6.70
CA GLY A 45 -1.73 4.25 5.53
C GLY A 45 -0.38 4.61 4.92
N ILE A 46 -0.09 5.89 4.70
CA ILE A 46 1.19 6.35 4.13
C ILE A 46 2.37 5.96 5.03
N ARG A 47 2.27 6.15 6.36
CA ARG A 47 3.36 5.79 7.28
C ARG A 47 3.59 4.29 7.33
N ASP A 48 2.53 3.49 7.30
CA ASP A 48 2.63 2.03 7.24
C ASP A 48 3.27 1.57 5.91
N ALA A 49 2.88 2.18 4.78
CA ALA A 49 3.49 1.94 3.47
C ALA A 49 4.99 2.19 3.49
N GLN A 50 5.41 3.36 3.98
CA GLN A 50 6.82 3.74 4.07
C GLN A 50 7.62 2.79 4.96
N ARG A 51 7.05 2.37 6.11
CA ARG A 51 7.70 1.41 7.01
C ARG A 51 7.88 0.05 6.36
N LYS A 52 6.85 -0.47 5.70
CA LYS A 52 6.90 -1.75 4.98
C LYS A 52 7.86 -1.68 3.80
N GLN A 53 7.85 -0.59 3.05
CA GLN A 53 8.79 -0.36 1.96
C GLN A 53 10.24 -0.31 2.47
N ALA A 54 10.51 0.42 3.55
CA ALA A 54 11.83 0.43 4.16
C ALA A 54 12.24 -0.97 4.68
N SER A 55 11.29 -1.72 5.26
CA SER A 55 11.54 -3.10 5.66
C SER A 55 11.88 -3.98 4.45
N LEU A 56 11.15 -3.83 3.35
CA LEU A 56 11.42 -4.55 2.11
C LEU A 56 12.84 -4.26 1.62
N LEU A 57 13.21 -2.99 1.52
CA LEU A 57 14.49 -2.57 0.93
C LEU A 57 15.70 -2.88 1.83
N TYR A 58 15.56 -2.78 3.15
CA TYR A 58 16.72 -2.80 4.05
C TYR A 58 16.77 -3.99 5.01
N LYS A 59 15.64 -4.66 5.27
CA LYS A 59 15.56 -5.74 6.27
C LYS A 59 15.31 -7.10 5.67
N THR A 60 14.69 -7.16 4.49
CA THR A 60 14.42 -8.43 3.82
C THR A 60 15.71 -9.03 3.28
N ASP A 61 15.89 -10.33 3.50
CA ASP A 61 16.89 -11.11 2.78
C ASP A 61 16.43 -11.29 1.32
N HIS A 62 16.94 -10.44 0.44
CA HIS A 62 16.58 -10.41 -0.97
C HIS A 62 17.03 -11.67 -1.71
N GLN A 63 18.09 -12.35 -1.26
CA GLN A 63 18.54 -13.60 -1.86
C GLN A 63 17.59 -14.74 -1.50
N ALA A 64 17.16 -14.84 -0.24
CA ALA A 64 16.14 -15.79 0.19
C ALA A 64 14.80 -15.54 -0.52
N LEU A 65 14.41 -14.26 -0.67
CA LEU A 65 13.21 -13.89 -1.39
C LEU A 65 13.29 -14.27 -2.88
N LEU A 66 14.42 -14.02 -3.55
CA LEU A 66 14.63 -14.42 -4.95
C LEU A 66 14.51 -15.94 -5.12
N LYS A 67 15.15 -16.71 -4.25
CA LYS A 67 15.08 -18.18 -4.26
C LYS A 67 13.63 -18.65 -4.10
N ALA A 68 12.88 -18.03 -3.20
CA ALA A 68 11.45 -18.30 -3.01
C ALA A 68 10.60 -17.97 -4.25
N CYS A 69 10.84 -16.83 -4.91
CA CYS A 69 10.14 -16.48 -6.14
C CYS A 69 10.45 -17.46 -7.28
N ARG A 70 11.73 -17.83 -7.45
CA ARG A 70 12.14 -18.83 -8.46
C ARG A 70 11.55 -20.21 -8.18
N GLU A 71 11.39 -20.56 -6.91
CA GLU A 71 10.70 -21.79 -6.53
C GLU A 71 9.23 -21.77 -6.94
N LEU A 72 8.50 -20.67 -6.72
CA LEU A 72 7.12 -20.55 -7.23
C LEU A 72 7.08 -20.68 -8.75
N SER A 73 8.01 -20.05 -9.45
CA SER A 73 8.10 -20.14 -10.91
C SER A 73 8.33 -21.59 -11.38
N ARG A 74 9.27 -22.31 -10.78
CA ARG A 74 9.51 -23.74 -11.07
C ARG A 74 8.28 -24.60 -10.84
N ARG A 75 7.55 -24.35 -9.75
CA ARG A 75 6.31 -25.08 -9.45
C ARG A 75 5.20 -24.81 -10.47
N VAL A 76 5.13 -23.60 -11.02
CA VAL A 76 4.23 -23.31 -12.14
C VAL A 76 4.68 -24.06 -13.40
N ALA A 77 5.96 -24.01 -13.74
CA ALA A 77 6.50 -24.73 -14.90
C ALA A 77 6.32 -26.25 -14.80
N ALA A 78 6.38 -26.82 -13.59
CA ALA A 78 6.11 -28.23 -13.32
C ALA A 78 4.61 -28.60 -13.31
N GLY A 79 3.70 -27.62 -13.34
CA GLY A 79 2.25 -27.83 -13.25
C GLY A 79 1.71 -28.03 -11.83
N ASP A 80 2.57 -27.93 -10.80
CA ASP A 80 2.19 -28.05 -9.37
C ASP A 80 1.41 -26.84 -8.86
N LEU A 81 1.48 -25.71 -9.57
CA LEU A 81 0.81 -24.46 -9.26
C LEU A 81 0.28 -23.85 -10.56
N LYS A 82 -0.92 -23.26 -10.54
CA LYS A 82 -1.45 -22.55 -11.71
C LYS A 82 -0.83 -21.15 -11.81
N PRO A 83 -0.53 -20.61 -13.00
CA PRO A 83 -0.21 -19.19 -13.11
C PRO A 83 -1.44 -18.34 -12.78
N GLY A 84 -1.23 -17.04 -12.51
CA GLY A 84 -2.30 -16.07 -12.21
C GLY A 84 -2.14 -15.33 -10.89
N GLU A 85 -3.22 -14.66 -10.47
CA GLU A 85 -3.27 -13.82 -9.26
C GLU A 85 -3.71 -14.61 -8.01
N TYR A 86 -2.85 -14.60 -6.99
CA TYR A 86 -3.11 -15.17 -5.67
C TYR A 86 -3.30 -14.05 -4.65
N ARG A 87 -4.56 -13.71 -4.35
CA ARG A 87 -4.90 -12.79 -3.26
C ARG A 87 -4.63 -13.47 -1.93
N ILE A 88 -3.90 -12.80 -1.04
CA ILE A 88 -3.48 -13.38 0.24
C ILE A 88 -4.26 -12.74 1.39
N ARG A 89 -4.48 -11.42 1.32
CA ARG A 89 -5.12 -10.68 2.41
C ARG A 89 -6.64 -10.70 2.38
N THR A 90 -7.24 -10.64 1.19
CA THR A 90 -8.69 -10.43 1.05
C THR A 90 -9.48 -11.75 0.99
N TYR A 91 -8.92 -12.76 0.33
CA TYR A 91 -9.54 -14.07 0.16
C TYR A 91 -8.45 -15.13 0.20
N LEU A 92 -8.57 -16.14 1.06
CA LEU A 92 -7.62 -17.26 1.06
C LEU A 92 -7.87 -18.14 -0.18
N VAL A 93 -7.08 -17.91 -1.22
CA VAL A 93 -7.08 -18.77 -2.41
C VAL A 93 -6.39 -20.10 -2.07
N PRO A 94 -6.95 -21.26 -2.48
CA PRO A 94 -6.27 -22.54 -2.32
C PRO A 94 -4.85 -22.52 -2.90
N GLY A 95 -3.89 -23.06 -2.16
CA GLY A 95 -2.48 -23.12 -2.58
C GLY A 95 -1.58 -22.04 -1.97
N VAL A 96 -2.15 -20.94 -1.45
CA VAL A 96 -1.38 -19.88 -0.76
C VAL A 96 -0.64 -20.43 0.47
N SER A 97 -1.22 -21.37 1.21
CA SER A 97 -0.58 -22.02 2.36
C SER A 97 0.67 -22.82 2.02
N LYS A 98 0.88 -23.12 0.73
CA LYS A 98 2.08 -23.82 0.24
C LYS A 98 3.14 -22.84 -0.27
N PHE A 99 2.95 -21.53 -0.15
CA PHE A 99 3.94 -20.57 -0.62
C PHE A 99 5.18 -20.59 0.28
N PRO A 100 6.38 -20.34 -0.28
CA PRO A 100 7.58 -20.25 0.52
C PRO A 100 7.47 -19.18 1.61
N GLN A 101 7.97 -19.49 2.80
CA GLN A 101 7.89 -18.61 3.97
C GLN A 101 8.45 -17.19 3.72
N PRO A 102 9.57 -16.98 3.00
CA PRO A 102 10.07 -15.62 2.73
C PRO A 102 9.07 -14.71 2.01
N ILE A 103 8.15 -15.27 1.20
CA ILE A 103 7.09 -14.50 0.53
C ILE A 103 5.96 -14.20 1.52
N LEU A 104 5.58 -15.17 2.35
CA LEU A 104 4.54 -15.01 3.36
C LEU A 104 4.93 -14.01 4.45
N ASP A 105 6.22 -13.95 4.80
CA ASP A 105 6.77 -13.02 5.79
C ASP A 105 6.63 -11.55 5.38
N LEU A 106 6.59 -11.27 4.08
CA LEU A 106 6.31 -9.92 3.55
C LEU A 106 4.86 -9.47 3.80
N LYS A 107 3.96 -10.38 4.18
CA LYS A 107 2.51 -10.16 4.31
C LYS A 107 1.93 -9.44 3.09
N PRO A 108 2.13 -9.99 1.87
CA PRO A 108 1.69 -9.36 0.63
C PRO A 108 0.17 -9.23 0.55
N ASN A 109 -0.28 -8.29 -0.29
CA ASN A 109 -1.67 -8.16 -0.66
C ASN A 109 -2.07 -9.27 -1.64
N TYR A 110 -1.26 -9.43 -2.69
CA TYR A 110 -1.34 -10.55 -3.63
C TYR A 110 0.04 -10.89 -4.20
N VAL A 111 0.13 -12.08 -4.78
CA VAL A 111 1.25 -12.53 -5.62
C VAL A 111 0.69 -12.88 -6.99
N TYR A 112 1.26 -12.30 -8.03
CA TYR A 112 0.92 -12.60 -9.41
C TYR A 112 2.06 -13.38 -10.05
N ILE A 113 1.75 -14.50 -10.68
CA ILE A 113 2.70 -15.30 -11.44
C ILE A 113 2.28 -15.23 -12.90
N ASP A 114 3.18 -14.73 -13.75
CA ASP A 114 2.88 -14.45 -15.16
C ASP A 114 2.41 -15.72 -15.90
N GLU A 115 1.33 -15.55 -16.66
CA GLU A 115 0.68 -16.62 -17.43
C GLU A 115 1.35 -16.86 -18.79
N ASN A 116 2.15 -15.90 -19.28
CA ASN A 116 2.72 -15.92 -20.63
C ASN A 116 4.09 -16.62 -20.69
N ASP A 117 4.25 -17.72 -19.96
CA ASP A 117 5.45 -18.57 -19.90
C ASP A 117 6.76 -17.86 -19.47
N SER A 118 6.72 -16.57 -19.10
CA SER A 118 7.93 -15.90 -18.62
C SER A 118 8.26 -16.26 -17.18
N GLY A 119 7.32 -16.91 -16.47
CA GLY A 119 7.51 -17.39 -15.10
C GLY A 119 7.81 -16.29 -14.08
N ARG A 120 7.63 -15.01 -14.45
CA ARG A 120 7.88 -13.86 -13.58
C ARG A 120 6.94 -13.89 -12.39
N VAL A 121 7.47 -13.56 -11.21
CA VAL A 121 6.70 -13.45 -9.97
C VAL A 121 6.69 -12.00 -9.53
N MET A 122 5.50 -11.43 -9.43
CA MET A 122 5.26 -10.10 -8.90
C MET A 122 4.59 -10.23 -7.53
N ILE A 123 5.19 -9.61 -6.51
CA ILE A 123 4.65 -9.55 -5.16
C ILE A 123 4.21 -8.11 -4.92
N GLU A 124 2.92 -7.89 -4.70
CA GLU A 124 2.41 -6.56 -4.33
C GLU A 124 2.13 -6.50 -2.82
N MET A 125 2.59 -5.43 -2.20
CA MET A 125 2.22 -5.01 -0.85
C MET A 125 1.41 -3.72 -0.90
N HIS A 126 0.49 -3.60 0.06
CA HIS A 126 -0.44 -2.47 0.14
C HIS A 126 -0.19 -1.64 1.40
N GLY A 127 -0.18 -0.32 1.25
CA GLY A 127 -0.02 0.66 2.33
C GLY A 127 -0.98 1.85 2.17
N GLY A 128 -2.29 1.59 2.21
CA GLY A 128 -3.30 2.58 1.87
C GLY A 128 -3.32 2.84 0.36
N PHE A 129 -3.30 4.09 -0.09
CA PHE A 129 -3.34 4.42 -1.52
C PHE A 129 -2.05 4.16 -2.31
N ALA A 130 -0.99 3.65 -1.64
CA ALA A 130 0.28 3.33 -2.25
C ALA A 130 0.45 1.82 -2.46
N HIS A 131 0.87 1.44 -3.67
CA HIS A 131 1.20 0.07 -4.05
C HIS A 131 2.71 -0.01 -4.30
N PHE A 132 3.37 -0.97 -3.67
CA PHE A 132 4.80 -1.21 -3.84
C PHE A 132 5.07 -2.70 -3.71
N GLY A 133 6.20 -3.16 -4.23
CA GLY A 133 6.39 -4.58 -4.34
C GLY A 133 7.75 -4.97 -4.86
N VAL A 134 7.84 -6.25 -5.23
CA VAL A 134 9.00 -6.84 -5.86
C VAL A 134 8.58 -7.53 -7.14
N LEU A 135 9.40 -7.38 -8.17
CA LEU A 135 9.34 -8.20 -9.38
C LEU A 135 10.58 -9.09 -9.40
N ALA A 136 10.37 -10.40 -9.55
CA ALA A 136 11.43 -11.40 -9.62
C ALA A 136 11.33 -12.20 -10.92
N TYR A 137 12.47 -12.39 -11.56
CA TYR A 137 12.60 -13.12 -12.82
C TYR A 137 13.10 -14.55 -12.60
N THR A 138 12.81 -15.41 -13.59
CA THR A 138 13.33 -16.79 -13.61
C THR A 138 14.84 -16.83 -13.81
N GLU A 139 15.44 -18.00 -13.62
CA GLU A 139 16.89 -18.19 -13.81
C GLU A 139 17.30 -18.06 -15.27
N ASP A 140 16.41 -18.44 -16.18
CA ASP A 140 16.58 -18.46 -17.62
C ASP A 140 15.97 -17.23 -18.32
N TYR A 141 15.54 -16.22 -17.56
CA TYR A 141 14.90 -15.03 -18.11
C TYR A 141 15.78 -14.35 -19.16
N LYS A 142 15.30 -14.33 -20.40
CA LYS A 142 15.91 -13.59 -21.49
C LYS A 142 15.26 -12.23 -21.58
N LYS A 143 16.07 -11.19 -21.39
CA LYS A 143 15.64 -9.80 -21.59
C LYS A 143 15.04 -9.64 -23.00
N PRO A 144 13.80 -9.14 -23.13
CA PRO A 144 13.23 -8.90 -24.45
C PRO A 144 14.01 -7.79 -25.16
N SER A 145 14.24 -7.97 -26.47
CA SER A 145 15.08 -7.07 -27.30
C SER A 145 14.55 -5.63 -27.38
N TYR A 146 13.29 -5.39 -27.02
CA TYR A 146 12.61 -4.10 -27.14
C TYR A 146 12.30 -3.42 -25.79
N SER A 147 12.88 -3.87 -24.66
CA SER A 147 12.64 -3.18 -23.39
C SER A 147 13.41 -1.85 -23.33
N GLU A 148 12.77 -0.74 -23.66
CA GLU A 148 13.28 0.62 -23.41
C GLU A 148 13.55 0.88 -21.91
N TYR A 149 12.82 0.17 -21.03
CA TYR A 149 12.97 0.25 -19.59
C TYR A 149 14.05 -0.69 -19.07
N GLY A 150 15.32 -0.36 -19.35
CA GLY A 150 16.48 -0.63 -18.49
C GLY A 150 16.49 -1.90 -17.62
N ASP A 151 16.15 -3.08 -18.18
CA ASP A 151 16.38 -4.39 -17.56
C ASP A 151 17.92 -4.61 -17.52
N LYS A 152 18.57 -4.02 -16.53
CA LYS A 152 19.95 -4.30 -16.10
C LYS A 152 19.97 -5.53 -15.18
N ASP A 153 21.16 -6.09 -15.00
CA ASP A 153 21.55 -7.41 -14.47
C ASP A 153 21.03 -7.84 -13.07
N ASN A 154 20.08 -7.12 -12.48
CA ASN A 154 19.50 -7.45 -11.18
C ASN A 154 18.19 -8.28 -11.33
N PRO A 155 18.17 -9.54 -10.88
CA PRO A 155 17.00 -10.43 -10.99
C PRO A 155 15.87 -10.11 -10.00
N VAL A 156 16.09 -9.23 -9.02
CA VAL A 156 15.08 -8.76 -8.06
C VAL A 156 14.97 -7.24 -8.13
N ARG A 157 13.77 -6.75 -8.44
CA ARG A 157 13.55 -5.31 -8.58
C ARG A 157 12.43 -4.84 -7.65
N PRO A 158 12.76 -4.02 -6.65
CA PRO A 158 11.73 -3.27 -5.96
C PRO A 158 11.09 -2.29 -6.94
N TRP A 159 9.76 -2.21 -6.88
CA TRP A 159 9.00 -1.23 -7.62
C TRP A 159 8.06 -0.49 -6.70
N ILE A 160 7.81 0.77 -7.03
CA ILE A 160 6.76 1.56 -6.40
C ILE A 160 5.86 2.09 -7.50
N CYS A 161 4.58 1.82 -7.38
CA CYS A 161 3.57 2.38 -8.25
C CYS A 161 2.91 3.56 -7.54
N TYR A 162 2.97 4.73 -8.18
CA TYR A 162 2.25 5.92 -7.73
C TYR A 162 1.05 6.15 -8.65
N PRO A 163 -0.14 6.49 -8.09
CA PRO A 163 -1.25 6.93 -8.90
C PRO A 163 -0.90 8.29 -9.54
N THR A 164 -0.67 8.32 -10.85
CA THR A 164 -0.46 9.56 -11.62
C THR A 164 -1.62 9.78 -12.58
N GLY A 165 -2.75 10.26 -12.06
CA GLY A 165 -3.96 10.51 -12.86
C GLY A 165 -4.64 9.22 -13.33
N ARG A 166 -4.83 9.05 -14.64
CA ARG A 166 -5.48 7.87 -15.26
C ARG A 166 -4.57 6.64 -15.38
N PHE A 167 -3.26 6.78 -15.15
CA PHE A 167 -2.30 5.70 -15.29
C PHE A 167 -1.48 5.52 -14.01
N THR A 168 -1.22 4.27 -13.69
CA THR A 168 -0.28 3.88 -12.65
C THR A 168 1.12 3.94 -13.24
N ARG A 169 1.98 4.84 -12.75
CA ARG A 169 3.41 4.82 -13.11
C ARG A 169 4.18 4.05 -12.06
N CYS A 170 4.90 3.03 -12.50
CA CYS A 170 5.73 2.22 -11.63
C CYS A 170 7.19 2.59 -11.84
N ALA A 171 7.80 3.16 -10.80
CA ALA A 171 9.22 3.44 -10.77
C ALA A 171 9.95 2.18 -10.29
N VAL A 172 10.85 1.67 -11.13
CA VAL A 172 11.75 0.57 -10.80
C VAL A 172 13.03 1.17 -10.26
N PHE A 173 13.46 0.75 -9.07
CA PHE A 173 14.69 1.27 -8.47
C PHE A 173 15.88 0.47 -9.01
N PRO A 174 16.81 1.08 -9.75
CA PRO A 174 17.87 0.36 -10.46
C PRO A 174 18.96 -0.19 -9.53
N GLU A 175 19.06 0.29 -8.29
CA GLU A 175 20.11 -0.08 -7.35
C GLU A 175 19.53 -0.30 -5.94
N VAL A 176 19.28 -1.57 -5.61
CA VAL A 176 19.48 -2.03 -4.24
C VAL A 176 20.80 -2.76 -4.30
N LEU A 177 21.86 -2.12 -3.80
CA LEU A 177 23.19 -2.71 -3.66
C LEU A 177 23.06 -3.90 -2.71
N VAL A 178 23.03 -5.12 -3.28
CA VAL A 178 23.29 -6.37 -2.55
C VAL A 178 24.80 -6.60 -2.56
#